data_AF-A0A7V5ZGN4-F1
#
_entry.id   AF-A0A7V5ZGN4-F1
#
_cell.length_a   1.000
_cell.length_b   1.000
_cell.length_c   1.000
_cell.angle_alpha   90.00
_cell.angle_beta   90.00
_cell.angle_gamma   90.00
#
_symmetry.space_group_name_H-M   'P 1'
#
loop_
_entity.id
_entity.type
_entity.pdbx_description
1 polymer ?
#
loop_
_entity_poly.entity_id
_entity_poly.type
_entity_poly.pdbx_seq_one_letter_code
_entity_poly.pdbx_strand_id
1 'polypeptide(L)'
;MSPWVQRMAAIWGENFDLAGLGGFPSAGVTGFRACAAHVPDGGHLLVVYGAHVGISDAGSLGRVRRPGMAQETSACGAVLGLLARITADPGYAPVDDPLDVEQGALERDLVPLRGRILTAADPVAAITAAAYNVVDGRLLEIVAASGYAGNIALLGGITVHLPRPATDRFVPYRFEVRRAGTRVTDLRPELSP
;
A
#
# COMPACT_ATOMS: atom_id res chain seq x y z
N MET A 1 9.16 11.06 5.10
CA MET A 1 8.45 10.95 3.80
C MET A 1 9.30 10.13 2.83
N SER A 2 8.75 9.08 2.22
CA SER A 2 9.53 8.23 1.28
C SER A 2 9.99 9.05 0.06
N PRO A 3 11.09 8.67 -0.62
CA PRO A 3 11.55 9.37 -1.83
C PRO A 3 10.48 9.44 -2.93
N TRP A 4 9.54 8.49 -2.93
CA TRP A 4 8.44 8.43 -3.87
C TRP A 4 7.43 9.55 -3.63
N VAL A 5 6.96 9.72 -2.39
CA VAL A 5 6.02 10.79 -2.01
C VAL A 5 6.63 12.18 -2.25
N GLN A 6 7.93 12.35 -2.01
CA GLN A 6 8.63 13.61 -2.32
C GLN A 6 8.63 13.94 -3.82
N ARG A 7 8.79 12.94 -4.70
CA ARG A 7 8.71 13.15 -6.15
C ARG A 7 7.30 13.54 -6.58
N MET A 8 6.27 12.89 -6.03
CA MET A 8 4.88 13.26 -6.31
C MET A 8 4.62 14.70 -5.87
N ALA A 9 5.12 15.08 -4.68
CA ALA A 9 4.93 16.43 -4.17
C ALA A 9 5.64 17.50 -5.02
N ALA A 10 6.82 17.17 -5.56
CA ALA A 10 7.53 18.07 -6.47
C ALA A 10 6.80 18.33 -7.80
N ILE A 11 5.90 17.43 -8.22
CA ILE A 11 5.13 17.55 -9.46
C ILE A 11 3.75 18.19 -9.20
N TRP A 12 3.04 17.76 -8.14
CA TRP A 12 1.64 18.12 -7.91
C TRP A 12 1.38 18.96 -6.64
N GLY A 13 2.41 19.27 -5.86
CA GLY A 13 2.28 20.07 -4.63
C GLY A 13 2.07 19.23 -3.37
N GLU A 14 1.38 19.78 -2.38
CA GLU A 14 1.15 19.07 -1.12
C GLU A 14 0.27 17.82 -1.32
N ASN A 15 0.61 16.72 -0.63
CA ASN A 15 -0.15 15.47 -0.70
C ASN A 15 -1.06 15.32 0.52
N PHE A 16 -2.22 14.70 0.32
CA PHE A 16 -3.09 14.26 1.41
C PHE A 16 -2.78 12.79 1.76
N ASP A 17 -2.26 12.54 2.97
CA ASP A 17 -1.93 11.19 3.42
C ASP A 17 -3.19 10.43 3.89
N LEU A 18 -3.56 9.38 3.15
CA LEU A 18 -4.71 8.51 3.44
C LEU A 18 -4.31 7.17 4.09
N ALA A 19 -3.02 6.85 4.06
CA ALA A 19 -2.49 5.54 4.44
C ALA A 19 -1.91 5.54 5.86
N GLY A 20 -1.88 4.34 6.46
CA GLY A 20 -1.22 4.01 7.72
C GLY A 20 -0.27 2.82 7.56
N LEU A 21 -0.09 2.03 8.61
CA LEU A 21 0.78 0.85 8.63
C LEU A 21 0.50 -0.11 7.46
N GLY A 22 1.57 -0.60 6.83
CA GLY A 22 1.48 -1.51 5.67
C GLY A 22 0.92 -0.88 4.39
N GLY A 23 0.65 0.43 4.38
CA GLY A 23 -0.06 1.10 3.29
C GLY A 23 -1.58 1.00 3.39
N PHE A 24 -2.10 0.48 4.51
CA PHE A 24 -3.55 0.33 4.74
C PHE A 24 -4.23 1.71 4.72
N PRO A 25 -5.39 1.89 4.06
CA PRO A 25 -6.04 3.20 3.96
C PRO A 25 -6.79 3.57 5.25
N SER A 26 -6.04 3.74 6.35
CA SER A 26 -6.53 3.93 7.72
C SER A 26 -7.35 5.20 7.92
N ALA A 27 -7.16 6.22 7.07
CA ALA A 27 -7.95 7.45 7.12
C ALA A 27 -9.45 7.19 6.81
N GLY A 28 -9.76 6.08 6.15
CA GLY A 28 -11.12 5.61 5.92
C GLY A 28 -11.97 6.55 5.07
N VAL A 29 -13.29 6.36 5.15
CA VAL A 29 -14.29 7.16 4.41
C VAL A 29 -14.24 8.63 4.83
N THR A 30 -14.08 8.91 6.12
CA THR A 30 -14.01 10.28 6.64
C THR A 30 -12.77 11.01 6.11
N GLY A 31 -11.59 10.39 6.18
CA GLY A 31 -10.36 10.99 5.65
C GLY A 31 -10.40 11.17 4.14
N PHE A 32 -10.98 10.21 3.41
CA PHE A 32 -11.16 10.36 1.96
C PHE A 32 -12.09 11.53 1.61
N ARG A 33 -13.20 11.71 2.33
CA ARG A 33 -14.11 12.86 2.14
C ARG A 33 -13.42 14.19 2.45
N ALA A 34 -12.57 14.24 3.48
CA ALA A 34 -11.76 15.42 3.78
C ALA A 34 -10.78 15.74 2.64
N CYS A 35 -10.09 14.73 2.11
CA CYS A 35 -9.24 14.87 0.93
C CYS A 35 -10.03 15.40 -0.28
N ALA A 36 -11.19 14.81 -0.57
CA ALA A 36 -12.05 15.22 -1.67
C ALA A 36 -12.56 16.67 -1.55
N ALA A 37 -12.78 17.16 -0.33
CA ALA A 37 -13.20 18.54 -0.08
C ALA A 37 -12.07 19.58 -0.33
N HIS A 38 -10.82 19.14 -0.44
CA HIS A 38 -9.67 20.00 -0.73
C HIS A 38 -9.28 20.00 -2.22
N VAL A 39 -10.02 19.28 -3.07
CA VAL A 39 -9.80 19.32 -4.52
C VAL A 39 -10.12 20.72 -5.04
N PRO A 40 -9.21 21.38 -5.78
CA PRO A 40 -9.47 22.70 -6.34
C PRO A 40 -10.69 22.71 -7.26
N ASP A 41 -11.32 23.87 -7.44
CA ASP A 41 -12.43 24.02 -8.38
C ASP A 41 -12.03 23.57 -9.80
N GLY A 42 -12.82 22.66 -10.39
CA GLY A 42 -12.51 22.03 -11.67
C GLY A 42 -11.36 20.99 -11.64
N GLY A 43 -10.78 20.75 -10.47
CA GLY A 43 -9.70 19.79 -10.24
C GLY A 43 -10.14 18.33 -10.18
N HIS A 44 -9.15 17.44 -10.12
CA HIS A 44 -9.32 15.99 -10.12
C HIS A 44 -8.39 15.35 -9.08
N LEU A 45 -8.71 14.13 -8.64
CA LEU A 45 -7.86 13.37 -7.73
C LEU A 45 -6.91 12.43 -8.48
N LEU A 46 -5.67 12.36 -8.01
CA LEU A 46 -4.77 11.23 -8.25
C LEU A 46 -4.47 10.59 -6.91
N VAL A 47 -4.82 9.31 -6.75
CA VAL A 47 -4.48 8.54 -5.56
C VAL A 47 -3.45 7.49 -5.92
N VAL A 48 -2.27 7.60 -5.30
CA VAL A 48 -1.21 6.60 -5.40
C VAL A 48 -1.13 5.82 -4.09
N TYR A 49 -1.15 4.49 -4.17
CA TYR A 49 -1.29 3.64 -3.00
C TYR A 49 -0.69 2.25 -3.22
N GLY A 50 -0.59 1.49 -2.13
CA GLY A 50 -0.27 0.07 -2.18
C GLY A 50 0.64 -0.40 -1.05
N ALA A 51 1.19 -1.59 -1.23
CA ALA A 51 2.12 -2.19 -0.27
C ALA A 51 3.58 -1.87 -0.63
N HIS A 52 4.50 -2.32 0.22
CA HIS A 52 5.93 -2.19 -0.07
C HIS A 52 6.75 -3.36 0.50
N VAL A 53 7.90 -3.62 -0.13
CA VAL A 53 8.84 -4.65 0.27
C VAL A 53 10.29 -4.18 0.06
N GLY A 54 11.21 -4.61 0.91
CA GLY A 54 12.64 -4.40 0.73
C GLY A 54 13.32 -5.55 0.01
N ILE A 55 14.41 -5.24 -0.71
CA ILE A 55 15.40 -6.20 -1.18
C ILE A 55 16.70 -5.96 -0.42
N SER A 56 17.26 -7.03 0.16
CA SER A 56 18.50 -7.00 0.91
C SER A 56 19.71 -6.79 -0.01
N ASP A 57 20.87 -6.51 0.56
CA ASP A 57 22.14 -6.44 -0.17
C ASP A 57 22.46 -7.79 -0.84
N ALA A 58 21.94 -8.90 -0.31
CA ALA A 58 22.07 -10.26 -0.84
C ALA A 58 20.97 -10.64 -1.85
N GLY A 59 20.02 -9.75 -2.16
CA GLY A 59 18.95 -10.00 -3.12
C GLY A 59 17.73 -10.74 -2.56
N SER A 60 17.64 -10.93 -1.24
CA SER A 60 16.49 -11.56 -0.59
C SER A 60 15.38 -10.55 -0.26
N LEU A 61 14.12 -10.98 -0.34
CA LEU A 61 12.97 -10.14 -0.04
C LEU A 61 12.77 -9.92 1.47
N GLY A 62 12.16 -8.78 1.80
CA GLY A 62 11.63 -8.46 3.12
C GLY A 62 12.57 -7.64 4.00
N ARG A 63 13.80 -7.39 3.57
CA ARG A 63 14.75 -6.55 4.32
C ARG A 63 15.41 -5.55 3.40
N VAL A 64 15.86 -4.44 3.96
CA VAL A 64 16.69 -3.46 3.25
C VAL A 64 17.58 -2.72 4.24
N ARG A 65 18.79 -2.34 3.80
CA ARG A 65 19.67 -1.44 4.56
C ARG A 65 19.20 -0.01 4.41
N ARG A 66 18.84 0.62 5.54
CA ARG A 66 18.41 2.03 5.56
C ARG A 66 19.62 2.97 5.72
N PRO A 67 19.57 4.20 5.20
CA PRO A 67 20.61 5.19 5.44
C PRO A 67 20.87 5.37 6.94
N GLY A 68 22.14 5.33 7.34
CA GLY A 68 22.56 5.47 8.74
C GLY A 68 22.45 4.21 9.59
N MET A 69 22.05 3.06 9.05
CA MET A 69 21.97 1.79 9.79
C MET A 69 23.07 0.81 9.37
N ALA A 70 23.74 0.21 10.37
CA ALA A 70 24.74 -0.83 10.14
C ALA A 70 24.13 -2.17 9.69
N GLN A 71 22.89 -2.44 10.12
CA GLN A 71 22.18 -3.68 9.84
C GLN A 71 20.93 -3.44 8.99
N GLU A 72 20.56 -4.44 8.22
CA GLU A 72 19.29 -4.45 7.49
C GLU A 72 18.11 -4.60 8.44
N THR A 73 16.99 -3.99 8.10
CA THR A 73 15.74 -4.09 8.87
C THR A 73 14.59 -4.51 7.98
N SER A 74 13.52 -4.99 8.60
CA SER A 74 12.31 -5.43 7.90
C SER A 74 11.68 -4.28 7.08
N ALA A 75 11.21 -4.62 5.88
CA ALA A 75 10.44 -3.76 5.01
C ALA A 75 9.48 -4.64 4.17
N CYS A 76 8.16 -4.59 4.37
CA CYS A 76 7.40 -3.81 5.36
C CYS A 76 7.44 -4.41 6.78
N GLY A 77 7.72 -3.61 7.81
CA GLY A 77 7.76 -4.07 9.20
C GLY A 77 6.42 -4.58 9.73
N ALA A 78 5.31 -3.89 9.43
CA ALA A 78 3.95 -4.27 9.83
C ALA A 78 3.53 -5.62 9.23
N VAL A 79 3.74 -5.78 7.93
CA VAL A 79 3.38 -7.00 7.18
C VAL A 79 4.27 -8.18 7.59
N LEU A 80 5.59 -7.97 7.73
CA LEU A 80 6.51 -9.04 8.13
C LEU A 80 6.41 -9.40 9.60
N GLY A 81 6.00 -8.44 10.45
CA GLY A 81 5.61 -8.71 11.83
C GLY A 81 4.45 -9.69 11.89
N LEU A 82 3.41 -9.48 11.09
CA LEU A 82 2.32 -10.43 10.96
C LEU A 82 2.79 -11.79 10.43
N LEU A 83 3.62 -11.81 9.38
CA LEU A 83 4.16 -13.07 8.83
C LEU A 83 4.86 -13.89 9.93
N ALA A 84 5.67 -13.24 10.77
CA ALA A 84 6.33 -13.91 11.88
C ALA A 84 5.33 -14.47 12.90
N ARG A 85 4.27 -13.72 13.26
CA ARG A 85 3.22 -14.15 14.19
C ARG A 85 2.46 -15.38 13.68
N ILE A 86 1.96 -15.35 12.45
CA ILE A 86 1.20 -16.48 11.87
C ILE A 86 2.08 -17.70 11.58
N THR A 87 3.40 -17.52 11.43
CA THR A 87 4.36 -18.62 11.31
C THR A 87 4.61 -19.29 12.65
N ALA A 88 4.74 -18.48 13.72
CA ALA A 88 4.99 -18.97 15.08
C ALA A 88 3.75 -19.62 15.71
N ASP A 89 2.57 -19.08 15.42
CA ASP A 89 1.28 -19.56 15.94
C ASP A 89 0.26 -19.72 14.80
N PRO A 90 -0.01 -20.97 14.36
CA PRO A 90 -1.05 -21.24 13.35
C PRO A 90 -2.45 -20.76 13.77
N GLY A 91 -2.70 -20.68 15.09
CA GLY A 91 -3.95 -20.22 15.69
C GLY A 91 -4.03 -18.70 15.88
N TYR A 92 -3.00 -17.95 15.48
CA TYR A 92 -2.94 -16.50 15.70
C TYR A 92 -4.21 -15.79 15.23
N ALA A 93 -4.74 -14.91 16.09
CA ALA A 93 -5.85 -14.03 15.78
C ALA A 93 -5.47 -12.59 16.15
N PRO A 94 -5.84 -11.60 15.33
CA PRO A 94 -5.62 -10.20 15.65
C PRO A 94 -6.35 -9.83 16.95
N VAL A 95 -5.69 -9.04 17.79
CA VAL A 95 -6.28 -8.49 19.01
C VAL A 95 -6.85 -7.12 18.71
N ASP A 96 -8.01 -6.81 19.28
CA ASP A 96 -8.54 -5.45 19.25
C ASP A 96 -7.87 -4.62 20.35
N ASP A 97 -6.82 -3.88 19.98
CA ASP A 97 -6.07 -3.00 20.87
C ASP A 97 -6.28 -1.54 20.42
N PRO A 98 -6.88 -0.67 21.25
CA PRO A 98 -7.05 0.73 20.92
C PRO A 98 -5.72 1.50 20.78
N LEU A 99 -4.60 0.92 21.24
CA LEU A 99 -3.26 1.47 21.05
C LEU A 99 -2.57 0.96 19.78
N ASP A 100 -3.12 -0.04 19.09
CA ASP A 100 -2.54 -0.66 17.88
C ASP A 100 -3.59 -0.86 16.76
N VAL A 101 -4.51 0.10 16.63
CA VAL A 101 -5.68 0.02 15.74
C VAL A 101 -5.29 -0.24 14.28
N GLU A 102 -4.24 0.42 13.77
CA GLU A 102 -3.83 0.28 12.37
C GLU A 102 -3.26 -1.12 12.08
N GLN A 103 -2.43 -1.65 12.97
CA GLN A 103 -1.90 -3.00 12.83
C GLN A 103 -3.04 -4.02 12.92
N GLY A 104 -3.92 -3.90 13.93
CA GLY A 104 -5.07 -4.79 14.09
C GLY A 104 -5.99 -4.79 12.87
N ALA A 105 -6.22 -3.62 12.24
CA ALA A 105 -7.00 -3.53 11.01
C ALA A 105 -6.34 -4.25 9.83
N LEU A 106 -5.03 -4.04 9.62
CA LEU A 106 -4.27 -4.74 8.59
C LEU A 106 -4.28 -6.26 8.80
N GLU A 107 -4.10 -6.71 10.05
CA GLU A 107 -4.05 -8.12 10.39
C GLU A 107 -5.40 -8.82 10.24
N ARG A 108 -6.52 -8.16 10.59
CA ARG A 108 -7.88 -8.70 10.36
C ARG A 108 -8.13 -9.08 8.91
N ASP A 109 -7.58 -8.31 7.97
CA ASP A 109 -7.75 -8.57 6.54
C ASP A 109 -6.74 -9.61 5.99
N LEU A 110 -5.56 -9.73 6.61
CA LEU A 110 -4.49 -10.63 6.14
C LEU A 110 -4.51 -12.03 6.77
N VAL A 111 -4.87 -12.16 8.05
CA VAL A 111 -4.90 -13.44 8.77
C VAL A 111 -5.79 -14.51 8.10
N PRO A 112 -6.95 -14.19 7.49
CA PRO A 112 -7.73 -15.16 6.73
C PRO A 112 -6.97 -15.78 5.55
N LEU A 113 -5.93 -15.11 5.04
CA LEU A 113 -5.12 -15.56 3.91
C LEU A 113 -3.91 -16.41 4.32
N ARG A 114 -3.71 -16.66 5.62
CA ARG A 114 -2.50 -17.32 6.18
C ARG A 114 -2.15 -18.64 5.51
N GLY A 115 -3.13 -19.50 5.22
CA GLY A 115 -2.89 -20.81 4.64
C GLY A 115 -2.24 -20.71 3.26
N ARG A 116 -2.69 -19.76 2.43
CA ARG A 116 -2.12 -19.49 1.11
C ARG A 116 -0.74 -18.84 1.22
N ILE A 117 -0.54 -17.95 2.20
CA ILE A 117 0.73 -17.26 2.42
C ILE A 117 1.82 -18.25 2.84
N LEU A 118 1.55 -19.09 3.85
CA LEU A 118 2.52 -20.00 4.45
C LEU A 118 2.90 -21.18 3.54
N THR A 119 2.03 -21.55 2.60
CA THR A 119 2.27 -22.65 1.64
C THR A 119 2.84 -22.17 0.30
N ALA A 120 3.02 -20.87 0.11
CA ALA A 120 3.63 -20.31 -1.10
C ALA A 120 5.12 -20.62 -1.18
N ALA A 121 5.67 -20.66 -2.40
CA ALA A 121 7.10 -20.86 -2.64
C ALA A 121 7.97 -19.78 -1.97
N ASP A 122 7.48 -18.55 -1.91
CA ASP A 122 8.07 -17.45 -1.16
C ASP A 122 6.97 -16.77 -0.31
N PRO A 123 6.92 -17.05 1.01
CA PRO A 123 5.93 -16.44 1.91
C PRO A 123 6.04 -14.92 2.03
N VAL A 124 7.23 -14.34 1.84
CA VAL A 124 7.43 -12.88 1.88
C VAL A 124 6.82 -12.23 0.64
N ALA A 125 7.07 -12.80 -0.55
CA ALA A 125 6.42 -12.35 -1.77
C ALA A 125 4.89 -12.51 -1.67
N ALA A 126 4.43 -13.66 -1.16
CA ALA A 126 3.01 -13.96 -1.03
C ALA A 126 2.28 -13.01 -0.08
N ILE A 127 2.83 -12.72 1.10
CA ILE A 127 2.20 -11.79 2.03
C ILE A 127 2.26 -10.34 1.54
N THR A 128 3.31 -9.96 0.81
CA THR A 128 3.41 -8.62 0.19
C THR A 128 2.32 -8.44 -0.87
N ALA A 129 2.13 -9.43 -1.74
CA ALA A 129 1.06 -9.41 -2.73
C ALA A 129 -0.33 -9.44 -2.09
N ALA A 130 -0.52 -10.22 -1.03
CA ALA A 130 -1.75 -10.23 -0.25
C ALA A 130 -2.04 -8.85 0.38
N ALA A 131 -1.02 -8.19 0.94
CA ALA A 131 -1.15 -6.85 1.49
C ALA A 131 -1.56 -5.83 0.43
N TYR A 132 -0.96 -5.87 -0.77
CA TYR A 132 -1.39 -5.02 -1.87
C TYR A 132 -2.88 -5.23 -2.21
N ASN A 133 -3.32 -6.48 -2.36
CA ASN A 133 -4.71 -6.78 -2.69
C ASN A 133 -5.69 -6.32 -1.60
N VAL A 134 -5.32 -6.44 -0.32
CA VAL A 134 -6.10 -5.91 0.81
C VAL A 134 -6.20 -4.39 0.74
N VAL A 135 -5.07 -3.70 0.55
CA VAL A 135 -5.03 -2.24 0.42
C VAL A 135 -5.87 -1.77 -0.77
N ASP A 136 -5.73 -2.41 -1.93
CA ASP A 136 -6.49 -2.10 -3.15
C ASP A 136 -7.99 -2.28 -2.92
N GLY A 137 -8.41 -3.44 -2.41
CA GLY A 137 -9.81 -3.71 -2.10
C GLY A 137 -10.40 -2.69 -1.13
N ARG A 138 -9.69 -2.42 -0.02
CA ARG A 138 -10.17 -1.49 1.01
C ARG A 138 -10.26 -0.06 0.51
N LEU A 139 -9.29 0.39 -0.31
CA LEU A 139 -9.35 1.72 -0.91
C LEU A 139 -10.54 1.84 -1.87
N LEU A 140 -10.81 0.81 -2.68
CA LEU A 140 -11.97 0.81 -3.58
C LEU A 140 -13.29 0.88 -2.82
N GLU A 141 -13.42 0.15 -1.72
CA GLU A 141 -14.58 0.24 -0.82
C GLU A 141 -14.74 1.65 -0.25
N ILE A 142 -13.65 2.27 0.20
CA ILE A 142 -13.64 3.64 0.73
C ILE A 142 -14.06 4.65 -0.34
N VAL A 143 -13.50 4.57 -1.55
CA VAL A 143 -13.85 5.44 -2.67
C VAL A 143 -15.33 5.32 -2.98
N ALA A 144 -15.86 4.09 -3.08
CA ALA A 144 -17.29 3.86 -3.34
C ALA A 144 -18.17 4.42 -2.21
N ALA A 145 -17.86 4.11 -0.95
CA ALA A 145 -18.62 4.57 0.21
C ALA A 145 -18.53 6.08 0.46
N SER A 146 -17.48 6.74 -0.03
CA SER A 146 -17.33 8.19 0.08
C SER A 146 -18.41 8.95 -0.68
N GLY A 147 -18.94 8.38 -1.77
CA GLY A 147 -19.87 9.04 -2.68
C GLY A 147 -19.19 10.09 -3.57
N TYR A 148 -17.85 10.06 -3.71
CA TYR A 148 -17.12 11.03 -4.53
C TYR A 148 -17.56 10.98 -5.99
N ALA A 149 -18.04 12.13 -6.49
CA ALA A 149 -18.57 12.29 -7.84
C ALA A 149 -17.59 12.94 -8.82
N GLY A 150 -16.40 13.36 -8.36
CA GLY A 150 -15.38 13.95 -9.23
C GLY A 150 -14.59 12.89 -10.02
N ASN A 151 -13.73 13.37 -10.92
CA ASN A 151 -12.83 12.47 -11.65
C ASN A 151 -11.68 12.03 -10.73
N ILE A 152 -11.35 10.75 -10.78
CA ILE A 152 -10.26 10.16 -9.99
C ILE A 152 -9.41 9.22 -10.84
N ALA A 153 -8.10 9.40 -10.77
CA ALA A 153 -7.09 8.46 -11.24
C ALA A 153 -6.57 7.63 -10.05
N LEU A 154 -6.51 6.31 -10.21
CA LEU A 154 -6.03 5.38 -9.20
C LEU A 154 -4.78 4.67 -9.73
N LEU A 155 -3.64 4.85 -9.04
CA LEU A 155 -2.37 4.19 -9.34
C LEU A 155 -1.97 3.30 -8.14
N GLY A 156 -2.30 2.02 -8.23
CA GLY A 156 -2.04 1.02 -7.20
C GLY A 156 -0.83 0.16 -7.56
N GLY A 157 0.06 -0.10 -6.61
CA GLY A 157 1.19 -1.00 -6.87
C GLY A 157 2.00 -1.42 -5.65
N ILE A 158 3.17 -1.99 -5.90
CA ILE A 158 4.12 -2.37 -4.85
C ILE A 158 5.37 -1.52 -5.00
N THR A 159 5.72 -0.79 -3.94
CA THR A 159 7.02 -0.11 -3.86
C THR A 159 8.10 -1.10 -3.45
N VAL A 160 9.18 -1.18 -4.20
CA VAL A 160 10.32 -2.05 -3.93
C VAL A 160 11.52 -1.19 -3.52
N HIS A 161 11.92 -1.29 -2.26
CA HIS A 161 13.09 -0.60 -1.74
C HIS A 161 14.35 -1.37 -2.07
N LEU A 162 15.31 -0.71 -2.72
CA LEU A 162 16.54 -1.34 -3.18
C LEU A 162 17.75 -0.90 -2.35
N PRO A 163 18.79 -1.76 -2.24
CA PRO A 163 20.08 -1.35 -1.72
C PRO A 163 20.67 -0.16 -2.47
N ARG A 164 21.34 0.74 -1.75
CA ARG A 164 22.08 1.82 -2.40
C ARG A 164 23.26 1.26 -3.19
N PRO A 165 23.62 1.84 -4.35
CA PRO A 165 23.13 3.11 -4.91
C PRO A 165 21.88 2.99 -5.78
N ALA A 166 21.25 1.81 -5.87
CA ALA A 166 20.05 1.65 -6.68
C ALA A 166 18.90 2.52 -6.16
N THR A 167 18.02 2.90 -7.08
CA THR A 167 16.84 3.70 -6.79
C THR A 167 15.63 2.79 -6.62
N ASP A 168 14.78 3.08 -5.65
CA ASP A 168 13.54 2.34 -5.44
C ASP A 168 12.73 2.21 -6.72
N ARG A 169 11.99 1.10 -6.84
CA ARG A 169 11.12 0.80 -7.97
C ARG A 169 9.67 0.79 -7.51
N PHE A 170 8.76 0.96 -8.46
CA PHE A 170 7.33 0.80 -8.24
C PHE A 170 6.79 -0.15 -9.32
N VAL A 171 6.11 -1.20 -8.88
CA VAL A 171 5.50 -2.18 -9.77
C VAL A 171 4.00 -1.88 -9.81
N PRO A 172 3.49 -1.30 -10.91
CA PRO A 172 2.07 -0.95 -11.01
C PRO A 172 1.23 -2.22 -11.24
N TYR A 173 0.16 -2.35 -10.47
CA TYR A 173 -0.84 -3.41 -10.60
C TYR A 173 -2.23 -2.87 -10.95
N ARG A 174 -2.51 -1.59 -10.63
CA ARG A 174 -3.65 -0.81 -11.07
C ARG A 174 -3.17 0.51 -11.66
N PHE A 175 -3.71 0.87 -12.82
CA PHE A 175 -3.73 2.25 -13.28
C PHE A 175 -5.01 2.49 -14.05
N GLU A 176 -5.92 3.29 -13.49
CA GLU A 176 -7.21 3.54 -14.12
C GLU A 176 -7.70 4.95 -13.86
N VAL A 177 -8.57 5.42 -14.75
CA VAL A 177 -9.29 6.68 -14.61
C VAL A 177 -10.78 6.40 -14.53
N ARG A 178 -11.41 6.97 -13.50
CA ARG A 178 -12.86 6.96 -13.28
C ARG A 178 -13.38 8.37 -13.48
N ARG A 179 -14.30 8.54 -14.43
CA ARG A 179 -15.01 9.80 -14.65
C ARG A 179 -16.50 9.58 -14.44
N ALA A 180 -17.18 10.57 -13.86
CA ALA A 180 -18.60 10.50 -13.59
C ALA A 180 -19.39 10.13 -14.85
N GLY A 181 -20.29 9.14 -14.73
CA GLY A 181 -21.15 8.70 -15.85
C GLY A 181 -20.43 7.95 -16.97
N THR A 182 -19.15 7.59 -16.80
CA THR A 182 -18.38 6.85 -17.83
C THR A 182 -17.90 5.50 -17.32
N ARG A 183 -17.56 4.60 -18.25
CA ARG A 183 -16.88 3.35 -17.93
C ARG A 183 -15.45 3.63 -17.44
N VAL A 184 -15.02 2.89 -16.43
CA VAL A 184 -13.62 2.90 -15.96
C VAL A 184 -12.68 2.62 -17.14
N THR A 185 -11.68 3.48 -17.31
CA THR A 185 -10.64 3.32 -18.34
C THR A 185 -9.40 2.69 -17.70
N ASP A 186 -9.02 1.49 -18.12
CA ASP A 186 -7.76 0.83 -17.70
C ASP A 186 -6.60 1.40 -18.53
N LEU A 187 -5.66 2.06 -17.86
CA LEU A 187 -4.46 2.66 -18.44
C LEU A 187 -3.20 1.83 -18.14
N ARG A 188 -3.30 0.68 -17.47
CA ARG A 188 -2.13 -0.19 -17.22
C ARG A 188 -1.37 -0.57 -18.50
N PRO A 189 -2.00 -0.82 -19.66
CA PRO A 189 -1.27 -1.11 -20.88
C PRO A 189 -0.28 -0.01 -21.29
N GLU A 190 -0.55 1.25 -20.90
CA GLU A 190 0.31 2.41 -21.19
C GLU A 190 1.56 2.47 -20.29
N LEU A 191 1.62 1.67 -19.23
CA LEU A 191 2.78 1.57 -18.32
C LEU A 191 3.80 0.50 -18.75
N SER A 192 3.59 -0.14 -19.90
CA SER A 192 4.55 -1.08 -20.47
C SER A 192 5.84 -0.33 -20.87
N PRO A 193 7.03 -0.87 -20.59
CA PRO A 193 8.30 -0.26 -20.96
C PRO A 193 8.48 -0.11 -22.49
#